data_AF-A0A427XLD2-F1
#
_entry.id   AF-A0A427XLD2-F1
#
_cell.length_a   1.000
_cell.length_b   1.000
_cell.length_c   1.000
_cell.angle_alpha   90.00
_cell.angle_beta   90.00
_cell.angle_gamma   90.00
#
_symmetry.space_group_name_H-M   'P 1'
#
loop_
_entity.id
_entity.type
_entity.pdbx_description
1 polymer ?
#
loop_
_entity_poly.entity_id
_entity_poly.type
_entity_poly.pdbx_seq_one_letter_code
_entity_poly.pdbx_strand_id
1 'polypeptide(L)'
;MLLLKRRPVLILVVPIALTVVAFLLHTQTDATAWVSKAAANRFQYGDADSSRTDDLDHPDTAAGGASDSSDWGDADTDDHIHTFIGGPETGGDHNNAVVGGVVPEEGSQPPVTTLGAGAVATNAIESYMRDYLLSRAEGFDAKVHLDKYGLKLGVVNLEAYHRELLEVYNEFFGVNEETGDVYSFLAPVLSRLSLRPPTAPLPPLVKQVAATEKNLDKIPSYFDDWDRIMPNWNITLFDDTSLEQWVNYEFGGSELERLFNRLPRQVLKSDLFRYLFLLVEGGIYTDSDTAPVIPAERWGQPYEDRTPEILEHLSRLLMLSDDPQADVFNHPVLEEGGELGEPALVVGIEFDSIMYGWDWTKIGVSRAVQITQWTMMARPGHPVFLDVVGRALHKTIQIEEERRKAEEEGREYVDEWALEWTGPGVWTDCVYRYLLARYGFTPEMLIRVDRPIRVGDVLILPSKTFAASERKEVSEKNKPFTAIFHGFNGRWRGEDPTVKKINELKKIEKEKEEKEKKEKEEKEKKEQEEKEKQEKEKAAAEAAAAAAQAQAELDEKAAAERMANEEKERQRLEAERKAAEQKLADKDDAATR
;
A
#
# COMPACT_ATOMS: atom_id res chain seq x y z
N MET A 1 -19.66 13.91 76.67
CA MET A 1 -18.35 13.58 77.24
C MET A 1 -17.66 12.62 76.27
N LEU A 2 -16.42 12.89 75.84
CA LEU A 2 -15.52 12.06 74.99
C LEU A 2 -16.06 11.59 73.61
N LEU A 3 -15.52 12.09 72.48
CA LEU A 3 -14.22 11.79 71.82
C LEU A 3 -14.19 10.42 71.09
N LEU A 4 -13.60 10.22 69.88
CA LEU A 4 -13.18 11.10 68.75
C LEU A 4 -12.67 10.20 67.59
N LYS A 5 -12.46 10.77 66.38
CA LYS A 5 -11.68 10.28 65.22
C LYS A 5 -12.43 9.38 64.22
N ARG A 6 -12.16 9.40 62.90
CA ARG A 6 -11.72 10.39 61.87
C ARG A 6 -11.24 9.56 60.65
N ARG A 7 -11.93 9.69 59.51
CA ARG A 7 -11.43 9.63 58.11
C ARG A 7 -10.81 8.31 57.56
N PRO A 8 -10.69 8.15 56.22
CA PRO A 8 -11.45 8.77 55.12
C PRO A 8 -12.04 7.75 54.12
N VAL A 9 -13.03 8.20 53.32
CA VAL A 9 -13.33 7.59 52.02
C VAL A 9 -12.32 8.14 51.01
N LEU A 10 -11.64 7.26 50.28
CA LEU A 10 -10.85 7.63 49.09
C LEU A 10 -11.50 6.98 47.87
N ILE A 11 -12.20 7.78 47.07
CA ILE A 11 -12.59 7.39 45.72
C ILE A 11 -11.33 7.46 44.87
N LEU A 12 -10.87 6.34 44.32
CA LEU A 12 -9.85 6.31 43.29
C LEU A 12 -10.43 5.72 42.00
N VAL A 13 -10.07 6.34 40.89
CA VAL A 13 -10.60 6.11 39.55
C VAL A 13 -9.51 5.46 38.69
N VAL A 14 -9.88 4.46 37.86
CA VAL A 14 -9.07 3.85 36.76
C VAL A 14 -7.88 2.93 37.21
N PRO A 15 -7.47 1.89 36.42
CA PRO A 15 -7.98 1.39 35.14
C PRO A 15 -8.48 -0.08 35.13
N ILE A 16 -9.24 -0.40 34.08
CA ILE A 16 -9.41 -1.76 33.56
C ILE A 16 -8.08 -2.21 32.94
N ALA A 17 -7.28 -2.99 33.66
CA ALA A 17 -6.00 -3.52 33.18
C ALA A 17 -5.67 -4.97 33.63
N LEU A 18 -6.51 -5.59 34.47
CA LEU A 18 -6.24 -6.91 35.07
C LEU A 18 -7.08 -8.07 34.50
N THR A 19 -8.08 -7.79 33.65
CA THR A 19 -8.90 -8.83 32.99
C THR A 19 -8.30 -9.36 31.68
N VAL A 20 -7.36 -8.64 31.05
CA VAL A 20 -6.71 -9.10 29.79
C VAL A 20 -5.57 -10.08 30.05
N VAL A 21 -4.84 -9.94 31.16
CA VAL A 21 -3.72 -10.83 31.53
C VAL A 21 -4.21 -12.23 31.91
N ALA A 22 -5.42 -12.36 32.46
CA ALA A 22 -6.02 -13.66 32.79
C ALA A 22 -6.48 -14.45 31.55
N PHE A 23 -6.83 -13.78 30.44
CA PHE A 23 -7.24 -14.45 29.20
C PHE A 23 -6.04 -14.95 28.38
N LEU A 24 -4.90 -14.24 28.43
CA LEU A 24 -3.67 -14.59 27.72
C LEU A 24 -2.85 -15.72 28.39
N LEU A 25 -3.17 -16.09 29.64
CA LEU A 25 -2.51 -17.21 30.34
C LEU A 25 -3.25 -18.55 30.23
N HIS A 26 -4.36 -18.62 29.50
CA HIS A 26 -5.16 -19.86 29.38
C HIS A 26 -5.20 -20.46 27.96
N THR A 27 -4.50 -19.86 26.98
CA THR A 27 -4.41 -20.37 25.61
C THR A 27 -3.02 -20.93 25.25
N GLN A 28 -2.07 -20.94 26.18
CA GLN A 28 -0.68 -21.33 25.94
C GLN A 28 -0.35 -22.80 26.28
N THR A 29 -1.36 -23.63 26.59
CA THR A 29 -1.16 -25.03 27.03
C THR A 29 -1.50 -26.12 26.00
N ASP A 30 -2.16 -25.81 24.87
CA ASP A 30 -2.58 -26.83 23.89
C ASP A 30 -1.71 -26.92 22.62
N ALA A 31 -0.73 -26.02 22.44
CA ALA A 31 0.09 -25.97 21.22
C ALA A 31 1.23 -27.01 21.15
N THR A 32 1.58 -27.69 22.25
CA THR A 32 2.73 -28.62 22.32
C THR A 32 2.39 -30.07 21.98
N ALA A 33 1.12 -30.40 21.72
CA ALA A 33 0.67 -31.78 21.50
C ALA A 33 0.72 -32.28 20.04
N TRP A 34 0.97 -31.41 19.04
CA TRP A 34 0.84 -31.77 17.62
C TRP A 34 2.15 -31.96 16.84
N VAL A 35 3.29 -31.48 17.35
CA VAL A 35 4.58 -31.51 16.62
C VAL A 35 5.27 -32.89 16.67
N SER A 36 4.93 -33.76 17.64
CA SER A 36 5.63 -35.05 17.87
C SER A 36 5.11 -36.24 17.04
N LYS A 37 4.38 -36.03 15.93
CA LYS A 37 3.81 -37.13 15.13
C LYS A 37 4.16 -37.14 13.62
N ALA A 38 5.02 -36.24 13.16
CA ALA A 38 5.52 -36.21 11.77
C ALA A 38 6.99 -36.68 11.62
N ALA A 39 7.71 -36.89 12.72
CA ALA A 39 9.15 -37.23 12.72
C ALA A 39 9.43 -38.75 12.71
N ALA A 40 8.47 -39.59 12.32
CA ALA A 40 8.56 -41.05 12.39
C ALA A 40 8.19 -41.71 11.05
N ASN A 41 9.03 -41.53 10.03
CA ASN A 41 9.23 -42.46 8.90
C ASN A 41 10.39 -41.97 7.98
N ARG A 42 11.65 -42.18 8.40
CA ARG A 42 12.83 -42.11 7.49
C ARG A 42 13.99 -43.00 7.97
N PHE A 43 13.99 -44.22 7.44
CA PHE A 43 15.04 -45.25 7.37
C PHE A 43 14.62 -46.09 6.13
N GLN A 44 15.45 -46.67 5.26
CA GLN A 44 16.89 -46.63 4.93
C GLN A 44 16.97 -47.04 3.42
N TYR A 45 18.07 -47.11 2.65
CA TYR A 45 19.53 -47.03 2.82
C TYR A 45 20.12 -46.68 1.42
N GLY A 46 21.34 -46.14 1.28
CA GLY A 46 21.94 -45.93 -0.04
C GLY A 46 23.29 -45.20 -0.06
N ASP A 47 24.30 -45.69 0.66
CA ASP A 47 25.67 -45.16 0.58
C ASP A 47 26.34 -45.48 -0.76
N ALA A 48 27.06 -44.50 -1.31
CA ALA A 48 28.12 -44.72 -2.30
C ALA A 48 29.22 -43.65 -2.12
N ASP A 49 30.28 -44.07 -1.42
CA ASP A 49 31.53 -43.32 -1.22
C ASP A 49 32.38 -43.33 -2.51
N SER A 50 32.94 -42.18 -2.89
CA SER A 50 34.38 -42.10 -3.19
C SER A 50 34.85 -40.66 -3.41
N SER A 51 35.81 -40.25 -2.58
CA SER A 51 36.65 -39.09 -2.78
C SER A 51 37.40 -39.10 -4.11
N ARG A 52 37.56 -37.94 -4.76
CA ARG A 52 38.76 -37.67 -5.57
C ARG A 52 39.15 -36.19 -5.54
N THR A 53 40.22 -35.91 -4.82
CA THR A 53 41.08 -34.75 -5.08
C THR A 53 41.81 -34.95 -6.40
N ASP A 54 42.21 -33.87 -7.07
CA ASP A 54 43.60 -33.62 -7.45
C ASP A 54 43.69 -32.21 -8.06
N ASP A 55 44.69 -31.44 -7.62
CA ASP A 55 45.06 -30.15 -8.22
C ASP A 55 45.59 -30.33 -9.64
N LEU A 56 45.61 -29.27 -10.46
CA LEU A 56 46.82 -28.94 -11.23
C LEU A 56 46.83 -27.50 -11.76
N ASP A 57 48.03 -26.97 -11.79
CA ASP A 57 48.42 -25.55 -11.82
C ASP A 57 48.68 -25.00 -13.25
N HIS A 58 48.37 -23.72 -13.44
CA HIS A 58 49.18 -22.72 -14.18
C HIS A 58 49.29 -22.72 -15.76
N PRO A 59 49.88 -21.66 -16.41
CA PRO A 59 49.24 -20.99 -17.57
C PRO A 59 50.15 -20.77 -18.81
N ASP A 60 49.66 -20.07 -19.84
CA ASP A 60 50.42 -19.13 -20.73
C ASP A 60 49.40 -18.42 -21.67
N THR A 61 49.35 -17.10 -21.92
CA THR A 61 50.27 -16.03 -22.39
C THR A 61 50.40 -15.88 -23.93
N ALA A 62 50.70 -14.64 -24.36
CA ALA A 62 50.78 -14.09 -25.74
C ALA A 62 49.45 -13.95 -26.53
N ALA A 63 48.98 -12.80 -27.06
CA ALA A 63 49.52 -11.51 -27.54
C ALA A 63 49.76 -11.40 -29.07
N GLY A 64 49.12 -10.39 -29.67
CA GLY A 64 49.61 -9.68 -30.86
C GLY A 64 48.82 -9.86 -32.18
N GLY A 65 48.70 -8.76 -32.95
CA GLY A 65 48.46 -8.81 -34.40
C GLY A 65 47.28 -7.99 -34.92
N ALA A 66 47.56 -6.82 -35.50
CA ALA A 66 46.63 -6.08 -36.36
C ALA A 66 47.14 -6.09 -37.81
N SER A 67 46.25 -6.13 -38.80
CA SER A 67 46.39 -5.44 -40.11
C SER A 67 45.27 -5.77 -41.11
N ASP A 68 44.93 -4.78 -41.94
CA ASP A 68 44.09 -4.79 -43.13
C ASP A 68 44.16 -6.04 -44.04
N SER A 69 43.05 -6.39 -44.72
CA SER A 69 42.76 -5.84 -46.07
C SER A 69 41.65 -6.56 -46.86
N SER A 70 40.80 -5.73 -47.51
CA SER A 70 40.16 -5.90 -48.83
C SER A 70 39.41 -7.19 -49.22
N ASP A 71 38.09 -7.00 -49.39
CA ASP A 71 37.38 -7.03 -50.69
C ASP A 71 36.91 -8.38 -51.29
N TRP A 72 35.59 -8.45 -51.56
CA TRP A 72 34.91 -8.78 -52.84
C TRP A 72 33.50 -9.33 -52.59
N GLY A 73 32.46 -8.73 -53.19
CA GLY A 73 31.13 -9.39 -53.23
C GLY A 73 29.87 -8.53 -53.42
N ASP A 74 29.88 -7.49 -54.26
CA ASP A 74 28.63 -6.82 -54.67
C ASP A 74 27.69 -7.76 -55.44
N ALA A 75 26.38 -7.67 -55.17
CA ALA A 75 25.32 -8.08 -56.08
C ALA A 75 24.00 -7.39 -55.70
N ASP A 76 23.76 -6.19 -56.27
CA ASP A 76 22.49 -5.48 -56.16
C ASP A 76 22.15 -4.85 -57.53
N THR A 77 20.93 -5.07 -58.04
CA THR A 77 20.34 -4.31 -59.17
C THR A 77 18.84 -4.61 -59.37
N ASP A 78 18.14 -3.58 -59.87
CA ASP A 78 16.87 -3.59 -60.63
C ASP A 78 15.52 -3.71 -59.87
N ASP A 79 15.29 -2.74 -59.01
CA ASP A 79 14.32 -1.63 -59.17
C ASP A 79 13.01 -1.73 -60.04
N HIS A 80 12.00 -0.96 -59.57
CA HIS A 80 10.89 -0.30 -60.30
C HIS A 80 9.58 -1.03 -60.76
N ILE A 81 8.56 -0.93 -59.88
CA ILE A 81 7.35 -0.06 -60.02
C ILE A 81 6.24 -0.31 -61.10
N HIS A 82 5.02 -0.52 -60.56
CA HIS A 82 3.64 -0.22 -61.03
C HIS A 82 3.13 -0.52 -62.46
N THR A 83 1.98 -1.22 -62.51
CA THR A 83 0.73 -0.67 -63.10
C THR A 83 -0.53 -1.35 -62.57
N PHE A 84 -1.67 -0.65 -62.60
CA PHE A 84 -2.99 -1.07 -62.11
C PHE A 84 -4.04 -0.78 -63.19
N ILE A 85 -5.16 -1.54 -63.24
CA ILE A 85 -6.52 -1.22 -63.74
C ILE A 85 -7.21 -2.43 -64.41
N GLY A 86 -8.46 -2.72 -64.01
CA GLY A 86 -9.48 -3.33 -64.88
C GLY A 86 -10.05 -4.71 -64.47
N GLY A 87 -11.31 -4.73 -63.99
CA GLY A 87 -12.22 -5.88 -64.10
C GLY A 87 -13.41 -5.51 -65.02
N PRO A 88 -14.64 -6.05 -64.84
CA PRO A 88 -15.02 -7.38 -64.35
C PRO A 88 -16.15 -8.04 -65.20
N GLU A 89 -16.30 -9.37 -65.14
CA GLU A 89 -17.44 -10.12 -65.70
C GLU A 89 -17.70 -11.37 -64.83
N THR A 90 -18.87 -11.99 -64.65
CA THR A 90 -20.31 -11.64 -64.49
C THR A 90 -21.05 -12.99 -64.43
N GLY A 91 -22.08 -13.14 -63.59
CA GLY A 91 -23.01 -14.29 -63.58
C GLY A 91 -22.51 -15.54 -62.83
N GLY A 92 -23.36 -16.37 -62.22
CA GLY A 92 -24.82 -16.24 -62.05
C GLY A 92 -25.49 -17.56 -61.70
N ASP A 93 -26.30 -17.54 -60.63
CA ASP A 93 -27.50 -18.35 -60.39
C ASP A 93 -27.47 -19.88 -60.08
N HIS A 94 -27.91 -20.14 -58.84
CA HIS A 94 -29.04 -21.01 -58.44
C HIS A 94 -28.91 -22.54 -58.25
N ASN A 95 -29.30 -22.94 -57.03
CA ASN A 95 -30.18 -24.06 -56.63
C ASN A 95 -29.83 -25.49 -57.16
N ASN A 96 -29.75 -26.53 -56.31
CA ASN A 96 -30.86 -26.94 -55.44
C ASN A 96 -30.40 -28.04 -54.44
N ALA A 97 -31.13 -28.21 -53.33
CA ALA A 97 -30.93 -29.35 -52.44
C ALA A 97 -31.63 -30.62 -52.98
N VAL A 98 -30.98 -31.79 -52.82
CA VAL A 98 -31.65 -33.10 -52.94
C VAL A 98 -31.27 -33.96 -51.74
N VAL A 99 -32.29 -34.30 -50.94
CA VAL A 99 -32.17 -35.26 -49.83
C VAL A 99 -32.29 -36.67 -50.41
N GLY A 100 -31.23 -37.46 -50.32
CA GLY A 100 -31.23 -38.88 -50.66
C GLY A 100 -30.81 -39.71 -49.46
N GLY A 101 -31.76 -40.39 -48.81
CA GLY A 101 -31.48 -41.30 -47.71
C GLY A 101 -30.93 -42.64 -48.21
N VAL A 102 -29.87 -43.14 -47.57
CA VAL A 102 -29.33 -44.49 -47.80
C VAL A 102 -29.21 -45.20 -46.45
N VAL A 103 -29.62 -46.47 -46.43
CA VAL A 103 -29.59 -47.38 -45.27
C VAL A 103 -28.13 -47.75 -44.94
N PRO A 104 -27.72 -47.84 -43.67
CA PRO A 104 -26.36 -48.27 -43.34
C PRO A 104 -26.18 -49.78 -43.56
N GLU A 105 -25.15 -50.17 -44.31
CA GLU A 105 -24.63 -51.54 -44.27
C GLU A 105 -23.76 -51.71 -43.01
N GLU A 106 -24.07 -52.73 -42.21
CA GLU A 106 -23.16 -53.22 -41.15
C GLU A 106 -21.95 -53.89 -41.80
N GLY A 107 -20.75 -53.31 -41.70
CA GLY A 107 -19.60 -53.93 -42.34
C GLY A 107 -18.26 -53.19 -42.38
N SER A 108 -18.14 -52.00 -41.80
CA SER A 108 -16.83 -51.35 -41.62
C SER A 108 -16.60 -51.04 -40.15
N GLN A 109 -15.47 -51.50 -39.62
CA GLN A 109 -14.92 -50.83 -38.44
C GLN A 109 -14.66 -49.37 -38.84
N PRO A 110 -14.90 -48.38 -37.95
CA PRO A 110 -14.43 -47.04 -38.22
C PRO A 110 -12.93 -47.16 -38.54
N PRO A 111 -12.41 -46.42 -39.54
CA PRO A 111 -10.98 -46.37 -39.69
C PRO A 111 -10.41 -45.99 -38.33
N VAL A 112 -9.44 -46.76 -37.84
CA VAL A 112 -8.60 -46.28 -36.76
C VAL A 112 -7.91 -45.07 -37.37
N THR A 113 -8.47 -43.90 -37.11
CA THR A 113 -7.80 -42.64 -37.38
C THR A 113 -6.55 -42.72 -36.54
N THR A 114 -5.44 -43.10 -37.18
CA THR A 114 -4.14 -42.66 -36.72
C THR A 114 -4.30 -41.17 -36.55
N LEU A 115 -4.34 -40.72 -35.30
CA LEU A 115 -3.97 -39.37 -34.94
C LEU A 115 -2.60 -39.18 -35.58
N GLY A 116 -2.57 -38.64 -36.79
CA GLY A 116 -1.37 -38.03 -37.32
C GLY A 116 -0.92 -37.08 -36.23
N ALA A 117 0.36 -37.14 -35.86
CA ALA A 117 0.91 -36.45 -34.70
C ALA A 117 0.71 -34.94 -34.88
N GLY A 118 -0.47 -34.47 -34.46
CA GLY A 118 -0.95 -33.13 -34.67
C GLY A 118 -0.37 -32.29 -33.56
N ALA A 119 0.68 -31.54 -33.90
CA ALA A 119 1.18 -30.49 -33.04
C ALA A 119 0.03 -29.57 -32.62
N VAL A 120 0.03 -29.12 -31.37
CA VAL A 120 -1.08 -28.32 -30.85
C VAL A 120 -1.05 -26.96 -31.53
N ALA A 121 -2.17 -26.50 -32.08
CA ALA A 121 -2.20 -25.21 -32.74
C ALA A 121 -1.78 -24.09 -31.77
N THR A 122 -0.76 -23.31 -32.13
CA THR A 122 -0.13 -22.31 -31.26
C THR A 122 -1.13 -21.29 -30.72
N ASN A 123 -2.09 -20.90 -31.57
CA ASN A 123 -3.20 -20.02 -31.21
C ASN A 123 -4.14 -20.62 -30.16
N ALA A 124 -4.34 -21.95 -30.14
CA ALA A 124 -5.16 -22.62 -29.14
C ALA A 124 -4.48 -22.60 -27.75
N ILE A 125 -3.15 -22.73 -27.70
CA ILE A 125 -2.36 -22.54 -26.47
C ILE A 125 -2.53 -21.10 -25.99
N GLU A 126 -2.27 -20.10 -26.85
CA GLU A 126 -2.45 -18.69 -26.48
C GLU A 126 -3.86 -18.36 -25.99
N SER A 127 -4.90 -18.81 -26.69
CA SER A 127 -6.29 -18.61 -26.27
C SER A 127 -6.56 -19.22 -24.89
N TYR A 128 -6.14 -20.47 -24.67
CA TYR A 128 -6.27 -21.12 -23.37
C TYR A 128 -5.53 -20.37 -22.25
N MET A 129 -4.34 -19.82 -22.54
CA MET A 129 -3.58 -19.03 -21.57
C MET A 129 -4.23 -17.67 -21.26
N ARG A 130 -4.85 -17.00 -22.26
CA ARG A 130 -5.65 -15.80 -22.04
C ARG A 130 -6.88 -16.10 -21.18
N ASP A 131 -7.60 -17.17 -21.48
CA ASP A 131 -8.78 -17.61 -20.72
C ASP A 131 -8.39 -18.01 -19.27
N TYR A 132 -7.24 -18.68 -19.09
CA TYR A 132 -6.69 -18.98 -17.77
C TYR A 132 -6.41 -17.70 -16.96
N LEU A 133 -5.69 -16.73 -17.56
CA LEU A 133 -5.40 -15.45 -16.91
C LEU A 133 -6.68 -14.68 -16.54
N LEU A 134 -7.69 -14.69 -17.43
CA LEU A 134 -9.00 -14.11 -17.18
C LEU A 134 -9.71 -14.81 -16.00
N SER A 135 -9.73 -16.14 -15.96
CA SER A 135 -10.35 -16.91 -14.87
C SER A 135 -9.68 -16.64 -13.50
N ARG A 136 -8.36 -16.43 -13.49
CA ARG A 136 -7.60 -16.02 -12.30
C ARG A 136 -7.96 -14.60 -11.84
N ALA A 137 -8.34 -13.73 -12.76
CA ALA A 137 -8.79 -12.37 -12.50
C ALA A 137 -10.30 -12.25 -12.17
N GLU A 138 -11.11 -13.31 -12.24
CA GLU A 138 -12.56 -13.25 -11.94
C GLU A 138 -12.89 -12.75 -10.52
N GLY A 139 -11.97 -12.90 -9.56
CA GLY A 139 -12.11 -12.34 -8.21
C GLY A 139 -11.93 -10.81 -8.13
N PHE A 140 -11.45 -10.17 -9.20
CA PHE A 140 -11.23 -8.72 -9.23
C PHE A 140 -12.49 -7.95 -9.62
N ASP A 141 -13.12 -7.30 -8.63
CA ASP A 141 -14.14 -6.28 -8.84
C ASP A 141 -13.53 -4.88 -8.64
N ALA A 142 -13.45 -4.09 -9.72
CA ALA A 142 -12.81 -2.77 -9.71
C ALA A 142 -13.45 -1.79 -8.70
N LYS A 143 -14.76 -1.87 -8.45
CA LYS A 143 -15.44 -1.00 -7.48
C LYS A 143 -15.11 -1.43 -6.05
N VAL A 144 -15.17 -2.72 -5.75
CA VAL A 144 -14.81 -3.27 -4.42
C VAL A 144 -13.35 -2.95 -4.09
N HIS A 145 -12.44 -3.07 -5.06
CA HIS A 145 -11.01 -2.80 -4.86
C HIS A 145 -10.72 -1.30 -4.71
N LEU A 146 -11.45 -0.43 -5.41
CA LEU A 146 -11.39 1.02 -5.19
C LEU A 146 -11.90 1.39 -3.79
N ASP A 147 -13.10 0.93 -3.42
CA ASP A 147 -13.74 1.25 -2.13
C ASP A 147 -12.92 0.72 -0.93
N LYS A 148 -12.29 -0.46 -1.06
CA LYS A 148 -11.59 -1.15 0.03
C LYS A 148 -10.10 -0.79 0.11
N TYR A 149 -9.43 -0.66 -1.03
CA TYR A 149 -7.97 -0.54 -1.11
C TYR A 149 -7.47 0.76 -1.78
N GLY A 150 -8.37 1.54 -2.38
CA GLY A 150 -8.05 2.76 -3.13
C GLY A 150 -7.58 2.53 -4.56
N LEU A 151 -7.54 1.28 -5.04
CA LEU A 151 -6.90 0.89 -6.30
C LEU A 151 -7.69 1.34 -7.54
N LYS A 152 -7.04 2.05 -8.46
CA LYS A 152 -7.64 2.63 -9.69
C LYS A 152 -7.24 1.84 -10.94
N LEU A 153 -7.35 0.51 -10.89
CA LEU A 153 -6.78 -0.37 -11.94
C LEU A 153 -7.53 -0.31 -13.29
N GLY A 154 -8.84 -0.04 -13.26
CA GLY A 154 -9.71 -0.05 -14.45
C GLY A 154 -10.08 -1.47 -14.91
N VAL A 155 -10.31 -1.67 -16.21
CA VAL A 155 -10.47 -2.99 -16.81
C VAL A 155 -9.09 -3.52 -17.18
N VAL A 156 -8.71 -4.66 -16.62
CA VAL A 156 -7.34 -5.19 -16.72
C VAL A 156 -7.37 -6.63 -17.21
N ASN A 157 -7.19 -6.79 -18.52
CA ASN A 157 -6.83 -8.07 -19.15
C ASN A 157 -5.64 -7.84 -20.08
N LEU A 158 -4.87 -8.88 -20.38
CA LEU A 158 -3.61 -8.76 -21.11
C LEU A 158 -3.74 -8.06 -22.47
N GLU A 159 -4.82 -8.31 -23.21
CA GLU A 159 -5.04 -7.73 -24.54
C GLU A 159 -5.45 -6.25 -24.47
N ALA A 160 -6.34 -5.90 -23.54
CA ALA A 160 -6.71 -4.51 -23.29
C ALA A 160 -5.52 -3.69 -22.77
N TYR A 161 -4.72 -4.27 -21.86
CA TYR A 161 -3.52 -3.65 -21.31
C TYR A 161 -2.44 -3.43 -22.39
N HIS A 162 -2.21 -4.42 -23.26
CA HIS A 162 -1.30 -4.29 -24.40
C HIS A 162 -1.76 -3.18 -25.36
N ARG A 163 -3.05 -3.12 -25.69
CA ARG A 163 -3.60 -2.05 -26.55
C ARG A 163 -3.47 -0.66 -25.89
N GLU A 164 -3.83 -0.53 -24.61
CA GLU A 164 -3.70 0.73 -23.85
C GLU A 164 -2.25 1.25 -23.85
N LEU A 165 -1.27 0.36 -23.71
CA LEU A 165 0.15 0.74 -23.76
C LEU A 165 0.65 1.12 -25.17
N LEU A 166 0.12 0.48 -26.22
CA LEU A 166 0.37 0.93 -27.60
C LEU A 166 -0.29 2.28 -27.90
N GLU A 167 -1.49 2.53 -27.38
CA GLU A 167 -2.17 3.83 -27.48
C GLU A 167 -1.35 4.92 -26.78
N VAL A 168 -0.93 4.69 -25.53
CA VAL A 168 -0.02 5.58 -24.77
C VAL A 168 1.29 5.84 -25.51
N TYR A 169 1.91 4.81 -26.11
CA TYR A 169 3.12 4.99 -26.91
C TYR A 169 2.87 5.93 -28.10
N ASN A 170 1.83 5.66 -28.90
CA ASN A 170 1.53 6.44 -30.09
C ASN A 170 1.07 7.88 -29.77
N GLU A 171 0.39 8.09 -28.64
CA GLU A 171 -0.10 9.41 -28.22
C GLU A 171 1.03 10.32 -27.72
N PHE A 172 1.95 9.79 -26.90
CA PHE A 172 2.92 10.62 -26.18
C PHE A 172 4.34 10.59 -26.75
N PHE A 173 4.75 9.46 -27.31
CA PHE A 173 6.11 9.25 -27.82
C PHE A 173 6.14 9.26 -29.34
N GLY A 174 5.25 8.49 -29.97
CA GLY A 174 5.15 8.37 -31.41
C GLY A 174 6.40 7.79 -32.06
N VAL A 175 6.74 8.31 -33.24
CA VAL A 175 8.04 8.11 -33.89
C VAL A 175 8.85 9.38 -33.63
N ASN A 176 10.15 9.27 -33.37
CA ASN A 176 11.01 10.44 -33.23
C ASN A 176 10.94 11.27 -34.53
N GLU A 177 10.43 12.50 -34.46
CA GLU A 177 10.20 13.34 -35.66
C GLU A 177 11.49 13.76 -36.37
N GLU A 178 12.62 13.79 -35.66
CA GLU A 178 13.93 14.18 -36.21
C GLU A 178 14.66 13.01 -36.88
N THR A 179 14.60 11.81 -36.32
CA THR A 179 15.32 10.63 -36.85
C THR A 179 14.46 9.67 -37.66
N GLY A 180 13.14 9.64 -37.43
CA GLY A 180 12.22 8.66 -37.97
C GLY A 180 12.22 7.30 -37.23
N ASP A 181 12.92 7.21 -36.10
CA ASP A 181 13.06 5.94 -35.36
C ASP A 181 11.99 5.73 -34.29
N VAL A 182 11.77 4.45 -33.98
CA VAL A 182 10.98 3.98 -32.82
C VAL A 182 11.90 3.93 -31.60
N TYR A 183 11.39 4.35 -30.43
CA TYR A 183 12.17 4.31 -29.20
C TYR A 183 12.59 2.87 -28.81
N SER A 184 13.85 2.73 -28.40
CA SER A 184 14.50 1.44 -28.11
C SER A 184 13.78 0.58 -27.07
N PHE A 185 13.04 1.20 -26.15
CA PHE A 185 12.28 0.51 -25.09
C PHE A 185 10.99 -0.16 -25.59
N LEU A 186 10.44 0.21 -26.75
CA LEU A 186 9.14 -0.31 -27.19
C LEU A 186 9.18 -1.83 -27.43
N ALA A 187 10.16 -2.33 -28.19
CA ALA A 187 10.24 -3.76 -28.48
C ALA A 187 10.39 -4.62 -27.20
N PRO A 188 11.25 -4.27 -26.21
CA PRO A 188 11.27 -4.92 -24.90
C PRO A 188 9.96 -4.81 -24.10
N VAL A 189 9.20 -3.71 -24.19
CA VAL A 189 7.87 -3.59 -23.57
C VAL A 189 6.91 -4.60 -24.19
N LEU A 190 6.76 -4.59 -25.52
CA LEU A 190 5.83 -5.50 -26.21
C LEU A 190 6.21 -6.97 -26.00
N SER A 191 7.51 -7.28 -25.99
CA SER A 191 8.00 -8.64 -25.75
C SER A 191 7.70 -9.17 -24.34
N ARG A 192 7.59 -8.31 -23.32
CA ARG A 192 7.19 -8.73 -21.95
C ARG A 192 5.68 -8.93 -21.81
N LEU A 193 4.89 -8.26 -22.64
CA LEU A 193 3.43 -8.43 -22.74
C LEU A 193 3.04 -9.67 -23.55
N SER A 194 3.98 -10.23 -24.31
CA SER A 194 3.79 -11.45 -25.09
C SER A 194 3.59 -12.68 -24.19
N LEU A 195 2.74 -13.61 -24.66
CA LEU A 195 2.65 -14.99 -24.17
C LEU A 195 3.67 -15.90 -24.86
N ARG A 196 4.28 -15.48 -25.98
CA ARG A 196 5.43 -16.17 -26.59
C ARG A 196 6.73 -15.65 -25.97
N PRO A 197 7.74 -16.51 -25.76
CA PRO A 197 9.10 -16.09 -25.42
C PRO A 197 9.65 -15.01 -26.38
N PRO A 198 10.56 -14.15 -25.91
CA PRO A 198 11.25 -13.19 -26.76
C PRO A 198 12.00 -13.87 -27.91
N THR A 199 11.85 -13.36 -29.13
CA THR A 199 12.61 -13.84 -30.32
C THR A 199 14.04 -13.31 -30.37
N ALA A 200 14.37 -12.35 -29.50
CA ALA A 200 15.70 -11.81 -29.29
C ALA A 200 15.94 -11.60 -27.78
N PRO A 201 17.20 -11.66 -27.29
CA PRO A 201 17.49 -11.42 -25.87
C PRO A 201 16.99 -10.07 -25.39
N LEU A 202 16.24 -10.05 -24.28
CA LEU A 202 15.83 -8.81 -23.63
C LEU A 202 17.04 -8.08 -23.03
N PRO A 203 17.01 -6.73 -22.94
CA PRO A 203 18.08 -5.96 -22.31
C PRO A 203 18.42 -6.47 -20.89
N PRO A 204 19.72 -6.62 -20.56
CA PRO A 204 20.15 -7.04 -19.24
C PRO A 204 19.93 -5.94 -18.20
N LEU A 205 20.15 -6.26 -16.92
CA LEU A 205 20.17 -5.25 -15.85
C LEU A 205 21.43 -4.39 -16.00
N VAL A 206 21.25 -3.08 -16.14
CA VAL A 206 22.36 -2.12 -16.21
C VAL A 206 22.82 -1.79 -14.79
N LYS A 207 24.13 -1.88 -14.51
CA LYS A 207 24.70 -1.54 -13.19
C LYS A 207 24.85 -0.04 -13.03
N GLN A 208 23.73 0.66 -12.92
CA GLN A 208 23.69 2.10 -12.66
C GLN A 208 22.66 2.48 -11.60
N VAL A 209 22.90 3.60 -10.93
CA VAL A 209 22.05 4.21 -9.90
C VAL A 209 21.82 5.68 -10.27
N ALA A 210 20.57 6.05 -10.51
CA ALA A 210 20.16 7.44 -10.68
C ALA A 210 19.47 7.97 -9.41
N ALA A 211 19.73 9.22 -9.05
CA ALA A 211 18.99 9.92 -8.00
C ALA A 211 18.83 11.41 -8.36
N THR A 212 17.73 12.03 -7.92
CA THR A 212 17.48 13.47 -8.11
C THR A 212 17.64 14.26 -6.80
N GLU A 213 18.31 15.40 -6.84
CA GLU A 213 18.37 16.36 -5.72
C GLU A 213 18.45 17.81 -6.22
N LYS A 214 17.55 18.66 -5.69
CA LYS A 214 17.43 20.09 -6.03
C LYS A 214 18.72 20.91 -5.79
N ASN A 215 19.57 20.46 -4.87
CA ASN A 215 20.87 21.07 -4.61
C ASN A 215 21.89 19.98 -4.23
N LEU A 216 22.82 19.70 -5.14
CA LEU A 216 23.80 18.62 -4.98
C LEU A 216 24.74 18.83 -3.77
N ASP A 217 24.98 20.08 -3.34
CA ASP A 217 25.73 20.39 -2.10
C ASP A 217 25.00 19.97 -0.80
N LYS A 218 23.72 19.56 -0.90
CA LYS A 218 22.85 19.15 0.22
C LYS A 218 22.48 17.66 0.18
N ILE A 219 23.22 16.87 -0.57
CA ILE A 219 23.15 15.41 -0.51
C ILE A 219 23.66 14.97 0.89
N PRO A 220 22.92 14.11 1.62
CA PRO A 220 23.39 13.61 2.91
C PRO A 220 24.65 12.75 2.74
N SER A 221 25.63 12.89 3.61
CA SER A 221 26.91 12.13 3.55
C SER A 221 26.78 10.62 3.80
N TYR A 222 25.57 10.08 3.88
CA TYR A 222 25.32 8.64 3.84
C TYR A 222 24.96 8.16 2.43
N PHE A 223 24.71 9.05 1.47
CA PHE A 223 24.54 8.68 0.07
C PHE A 223 25.83 8.09 -0.51
N ASP A 224 27.00 8.51 0.00
CA ASP A 224 28.32 7.89 -0.24
C ASP A 224 28.35 6.38 0.04
N ASP A 225 27.40 5.85 0.83
CA ASP A 225 27.26 4.40 1.05
C ASP A 225 26.88 3.64 -0.25
N TRP A 226 26.31 4.30 -1.27
CA TRP A 226 26.07 3.71 -2.60
C TRP A 226 27.38 3.31 -3.28
N ASP A 227 28.34 4.22 -3.40
CA ASP A 227 29.68 3.94 -3.95
C ASP A 227 30.43 2.92 -3.09
N ARG A 228 30.38 3.11 -1.76
CA ARG A 228 31.10 2.26 -0.80
C ARG A 228 30.61 0.80 -0.77
N ILE A 229 29.32 0.54 -0.98
CA ILE A 229 28.73 -0.81 -0.94
C ILE A 229 28.64 -1.41 -2.34
N MET A 230 28.50 -0.58 -3.37
CA MET A 230 28.35 -1.02 -4.77
C MET A 230 29.35 -0.33 -5.71
N PRO A 231 30.67 -0.49 -5.50
CA PRO A 231 31.72 0.24 -6.24
C PRO A 231 31.84 -0.14 -7.72
N ASN A 232 31.05 -1.12 -8.18
CA ASN A 232 30.97 -1.55 -9.58
C ASN A 232 29.69 -1.03 -10.29
N TRP A 233 28.97 -0.09 -9.67
CA TRP A 233 27.75 0.53 -10.20
C TRP A 233 28.02 2.00 -10.51
N ASN A 234 27.62 2.47 -11.69
CA ASN A 234 27.76 3.89 -12.07
C ASN A 234 26.70 4.73 -11.34
N ILE A 235 27.10 5.77 -10.62
CA ILE A 235 26.18 6.62 -9.85
C ILE A 235 26.04 7.98 -10.56
N THR A 236 24.81 8.31 -10.96
CA THR A 236 24.49 9.58 -11.63
C THR A 236 23.52 10.39 -10.76
N LEU A 237 23.90 11.63 -10.49
CA LEU A 237 23.11 12.58 -9.71
C LEU A 237 22.56 13.66 -10.64
N PHE A 238 21.25 13.80 -10.65
CA PHE A 238 20.54 14.80 -11.44
C PHE A 238 20.05 15.92 -10.52
N ASP A 239 20.38 17.15 -10.87
CA ASP A 239 19.69 18.33 -10.36
C ASP A 239 18.49 18.69 -11.26
N ASP A 240 17.73 19.72 -10.86
CA ASP A 240 16.55 20.17 -11.61
C ASP A 240 16.87 20.53 -13.08
N THR A 241 18.09 20.97 -13.39
CA THR A 241 18.50 21.40 -14.74
C THR A 241 18.95 20.23 -15.60
N SER A 242 19.79 19.35 -15.07
CA SER A 242 20.31 18.16 -15.78
C SER A 242 19.21 17.12 -16.04
N LEU A 243 18.23 17.00 -15.13
CA LEU A 243 17.00 16.23 -15.34
C LEU A 243 16.18 16.74 -16.52
N GLU A 244 15.93 18.05 -16.59
CA GLU A 244 15.19 18.66 -17.72
C GLU A 244 15.96 18.54 -19.03
N GLN A 245 17.29 18.72 -19.01
CA GLN A 245 18.15 18.53 -20.17
C GLN A 245 18.12 17.09 -20.69
N TRP A 246 18.13 16.08 -19.81
CA TRP A 246 18.03 14.67 -20.20
C TRP A 246 16.67 14.37 -20.85
N VAL A 247 15.55 14.80 -20.27
CA VAL A 247 14.21 14.58 -20.86
C VAL A 247 14.08 15.29 -22.21
N ASN A 248 14.56 16.52 -22.35
CA ASN A 248 14.50 17.26 -23.60
C ASN A 248 15.44 16.68 -24.68
N TYR A 249 16.53 16.02 -24.29
CA TYR A 249 17.43 15.33 -25.21
C TYR A 249 16.83 14.02 -25.72
N GLU A 250 16.36 13.16 -24.81
CA GLU A 250 15.78 11.84 -25.17
C GLU A 250 14.44 11.98 -25.91
N PHE A 251 13.60 12.92 -25.50
CA PHE A 251 12.20 13.01 -25.96
C PHE A 251 11.88 14.28 -26.75
N GLY A 252 12.89 15.01 -27.22
CA GLY A 252 12.72 16.25 -27.99
C GLY A 252 11.74 16.10 -29.16
N GLY A 253 10.78 17.02 -29.26
CA GLY A 253 9.75 17.02 -30.31
C GLY A 253 8.51 16.15 -30.00
N SER A 254 8.54 15.31 -28.98
CA SER A 254 7.39 14.48 -28.58
C SER A 254 6.29 15.27 -27.83
N GLU A 255 5.08 14.71 -27.73
CA GLU A 255 4.03 15.30 -26.86
C GLU A 255 4.37 15.10 -25.38
N LEU A 256 5.09 14.02 -25.04
CA LEU A 256 5.62 13.80 -23.70
C LEU A 256 6.49 14.97 -23.23
N GLU A 257 7.44 15.42 -24.06
CA GLU A 257 8.33 16.54 -23.74
C GLU A 257 7.54 17.84 -23.54
N ARG A 258 6.57 18.12 -24.43
CA ARG A 258 5.67 19.28 -24.32
C ARG A 258 4.79 19.26 -23.06
N LEU A 259 4.33 18.10 -22.60
CA LEU A 259 3.57 17.95 -21.35
C LEU A 259 4.49 18.03 -20.11
N PHE A 260 5.64 17.36 -20.16
CA PHE A 260 6.64 17.36 -19.09
C PHE A 260 7.10 18.79 -18.78
N ASN A 261 7.41 19.58 -19.81
CA ASN A 261 7.83 20.97 -19.65
C ASN A 261 6.73 21.89 -19.10
N ARG A 262 5.46 21.52 -19.23
CA ARG A 262 4.29 22.24 -18.66
C ARG A 262 3.93 21.83 -17.22
N LEU A 263 4.54 20.77 -16.67
CA LEU A 263 4.26 20.34 -15.29
C LEU A 263 4.54 21.48 -14.29
N PRO A 264 3.55 21.89 -13.45
CA PRO A 264 3.64 23.12 -12.67
C PRO A 264 4.49 23.03 -11.40
N ARG A 265 5.05 21.85 -11.09
CA ARG A 265 5.75 21.55 -9.84
C ARG A 265 6.93 20.62 -10.10
N GLN A 266 8.08 20.93 -9.51
CA GLN A 266 9.30 20.14 -9.70
C GLN A 266 9.16 18.69 -9.21
N VAL A 267 8.43 18.44 -8.12
CA VAL A 267 8.16 17.07 -7.64
C VAL A 267 7.48 16.21 -8.70
N LEU A 268 6.58 16.77 -9.52
CA LEU A 268 5.92 16.02 -10.60
C LEU A 268 6.92 15.67 -11.72
N LYS A 269 7.87 16.57 -12.01
CA LYS A 269 8.94 16.33 -12.98
C LYS A 269 9.91 15.25 -12.48
N SER A 270 10.36 15.31 -11.22
CA SER A 270 11.20 14.27 -10.61
C SER A 270 10.50 12.90 -10.53
N ASP A 271 9.20 12.90 -10.22
CA ASP A 271 8.39 11.68 -10.23
C ASP A 271 8.18 11.10 -11.63
N LEU A 272 8.03 11.92 -12.66
CA LEU A 272 7.89 11.41 -14.02
C LEU A 272 9.24 10.98 -14.61
N PHE A 273 10.32 11.71 -14.32
CA PHE A 273 11.69 11.40 -14.72
C PHE A 273 12.15 10.03 -14.22
N ARG A 274 11.89 9.66 -12.95
CA ARG A 274 12.34 8.35 -12.43
C ARG A 274 11.74 7.16 -13.20
N TYR A 275 10.55 7.31 -13.77
CA TYR A 275 9.94 6.29 -14.61
C TYR A 275 10.53 6.31 -16.03
N LEU A 276 10.73 7.49 -16.62
CA LEU A 276 11.35 7.63 -17.94
C LEU A 276 12.78 7.09 -17.96
N PHE A 277 13.57 7.41 -16.94
CA PHE A 277 14.91 6.87 -16.75
C PHE A 277 14.86 5.33 -16.66
N LEU A 278 14.05 4.74 -15.79
CA LEU A 278 13.96 3.28 -15.69
C LEU A 278 13.35 2.59 -16.92
N LEU A 279 12.54 3.30 -17.71
CA LEU A 279 12.00 2.82 -18.99
C LEU A 279 13.09 2.71 -20.07
N VAL A 280 13.95 3.72 -20.20
CA VAL A 280 15.00 3.81 -21.22
C VAL A 280 16.29 3.10 -20.79
N GLU A 281 16.80 3.48 -19.62
CA GLU A 281 18.15 3.18 -19.10
C GLU A 281 18.18 2.00 -18.12
N GLY A 282 17.07 1.77 -17.42
CA GLY A 282 16.98 0.77 -16.36
C GLY A 282 18.00 1.01 -15.23
N GLY A 283 18.44 -0.08 -14.58
CA GLY A 283 19.26 -0.02 -13.38
C GLY A 283 18.41 0.30 -12.15
N ILE A 284 18.93 1.13 -11.25
CA ILE A 284 18.26 1.56 -10.02
C ILE A 284 17.92 3.05 -10.11
N TYR A 285 16.70 3.42 -9.75
CA TYR A 285 16.41 4.78 -9.31
C TYR A 285 16.29 4.79 -7.78
N THR A 286 16.80 5.83 -7.13
CA THR A 286 16.65 6.03 -5.69
C THR A 286 16.54 7.51 -5.29
N ASP A 287 15.83 7.84 -4.21
CA ASP A 287 15.79 9.22 -3.67
C ASP A 287 17.15 9.58 -3.02
N SER A 288 17.52 10.87 -3.06
CA SER A 288 18.81 11.39 -2.59
C SER A 288 19.09 11.20 -1.10
N ASP A 289 18.06 10.86 -0.30
CA ASP A 289 18.18 10.58 1.12
C ASP A 289 18.07 9.09 1.46
N THR A 290 18.45 8.24 0.51
CA THR A 290 18.64 6.79 0.69
C THR A 290 20.11 6.38 0.86
N ALA A 291 20.32 5.20 1.42
CA ALA A 291 21.61 4.51 1.46
C ALA A 291 21.38 2.98 1.39
N PRO A 292 22.17 2.21 0.63
CA PRO A 292 22.05 0.77 0.64
C PRO A 292 22.58 0.20 1.96
N VAL A 293 22.00 -0.91 2.37
CA VAL A 293 22.39 -1.68 3.56
C VAL A 293 23.13 -2.95 3.14
N ILE A 294 22.73 -3.52 1.99
CA ILE A 294 23.36 -4.66 1.31
C ILE A 294 23.41 -4.38 -0.21
N PRO A 295 24.34 -5.01 -0.97
CA PRO A 295 24.38 -4.90 -2.42
C PRO A 295 23.07 -5.32 -3.11
N ALA A 296 22.77 -4.69 -4.25
CA ALA A 296 21.55 -4.92 -5.02
C ALA A 296 21.37 -6.37 -5.47
N GLU A 297 22.48 -7.05 -5.77
CA GLU A 297 22.50 -8.47 -6.13
C GLU A 297 22.00 -9.41 -5.02
N ARG A 298 21.91 -8.94 -3.76
CA ARG A 298 21.34 -9.69 -2.62
C ARG A 298 19.89 -9.30 -2.28
N TRP A 299 19.28 -8.35 -2.99
CA TRP A 299 17.93 -7.89 -2.64
C TRP A 299 16.90 -9.00 -2.85
N GLY A 300 16.09 -9.23 -1.82
CA GLY A 300 15.00 -10.22 -1.87
C GLY A 300 15.42 -11.69 -1.86
N GLN A 301 16.68 -12.02 -1.58
CA GLN A 301 17.13 -13.40 -1.49
C GLN A 301 17.10 -13.92 -0.03
N PRO A 302 16.56 -15.13 0.24
CA PRO A 302 15.75 -15.96 -0.65
C PRO A 302 14.31 -15.43 -0.80
N TYR A 303 13.66 -15.79 -1.92
CA TYR A 303 12.26 -15.49 -2.20
C TYR A 303 11.37 -16.74 -2.27
N GLU A 304 10.05 -16.55 -2.13
CA GLU A 304 9.01 -17.54 -2.43
C GLU A 304 8.47 -17.27 -3.84
N ASP A 305 8.57 -18.24 -4.77
CA ASP A 305 7.94 -18.09 -6.07
C ASP A 305 6.42 -18.29 -5.98
N ARG A 306 5.68 -17.36 -6.60
CA ARG A 306 4.21 -17.33 -6.70
C ARG A 306 3.76 -17.10 -8.13
N THR A 307 4.65 -17.30 -9.10
CA THR A 307 4.28 -17.40 -10.51
C THR A 307 3.25 -18.51 -10.69
N PRO A 308 2.15 -18.30 -11.45
CA PRO A 308 1.25 -19.40 -11.78
C PRO A 308 2.00 -20.50 -12.53
N GLU A 309 1.98 -21.73 -12.00
CA GLU A 309 2.74 -22.90 -12.51
C GLU A 309 2.66 -23.07 -14.03
N ILE A 310 1.49 -22.81 -14.63
CA ILE A 310 1.30 -22.95 -16.08
C ILE A 310 2.05 -21.90 -16.92
N LEU A 311 2.37 -20.73 -16.35
CA LEU A 311 3.21 -19.71 -16.99
C LEU A 311 4.70 -20.07 -16.90
N GLU A 312 5.12 -20.87 -15.91
CA GLU A 312 6.49 -21.43 -15.81
C GLU A 312 6.75 -22.62 -16.74
N HIS A 313 5.71 -23.09 -17.42
CA HIS A 313 5.73 -24.19 -18.39
C HIS A 313 5.29 -23.73 -19.79
N LEU A 314 5.09 -22.43 -20.00
CA LEU A 314 4.51 -21.91 -21.24
C LEU A 314 5.45 -22.11 -22.43
N SER A 315 6.77 -21.96 -22.26
CA SER A 315 7.69 -22.21 -23.38
C SER A 315 7.70 -23.69 -23.75
N ARG A 316 7.70 -24.62 -22.77
CA ARG A 316 7.54 -26.06 -23.01
C ARG A 316 6.22 -26.43 -23.69
N LEU A 317 5.11 -25.76 -23.36
CA LEU A 317 3.84 -25.98 -24.07
C LEU A 317 3.92 -25.51 -25.53
N LEU A 318 4.55 -24.35 -25.77
CA LEU A 318 4.78 -23.83 -27.13
C LEU A 318 5.79 -24.68 -27.92
N MET A 319 6.75 -25.37 -27.29
CA MET A 319 7.61 -26.36 -27.96
C MET A 319 6.83 -27.58 -28.51
N LEU A 320 5.64 -27.86 -27.98
CA LEU A 320 4.75 -28.93 -28.46
C LEU A 320 3.74 -28.44 -29.52
N SER A 321 3.87 -27.18 -29.93
CA SER A 321 2.96 -26.53 -30.87
C SER A 321 3.39 -26.66 -32.32
N ASP A 322 2.53 -26.21 -33.24
CA ASP A 322 2.80 -26.12 -34.67
C ASP A 322 3.62 -24.88 -35.08
N ASP A 323 4.15 -24.10 -34.13
CA ASP A 323 4.93 -22.89 -34.43
C ASP A 323 6.24 -23.25 -35.18
N PRO A 324 6.51 -22.66 -36.37
CA PRO A 324 7.80 -22.80 -37.06
C PRO A 324 9.00 -22.31 -36.24
N GLN A 325 8.78 -21.54 -35.17
CA GLN A 325 9.79 -21.09 -34.20
C GLN A 325 9.80 -21.93 -32.91
N ALA A 326 9.17 -23.11 -32.85
CA ALA A 326 9.15 -23.97 -31.66
C ALA A 326 10.56 -24.27 -31.09
N ASP A 327 11.57 -24.39 -31.95
CA ASP A 327 12.98 -24.59 -31.56
C ASP A 327 13.59 -23.37 -30.83
N VAL A 328 13.07 -22.16 -31.06
CA VAL A 328 13.50 -20.92 -30.35
C VAL A 328 13.08 -20.97 -28.87
N PHE A 329 12.05 -21.75 -28.55
CA PHE A 329 11.58 -21.96 -27.17
C PHE A 329 12.40 -23.00 -26.40
N ASN A 330 13.40 -23.62 -27.04
CA ASN A 330 14.36 -24.57 -26.43
C ASN A 330 15.41 -23.87 -25.56
N HIS A 331 14.95 -23.06 -24.60
CA HIS A 331 15.81 -22.51 -23.56
C HIS A 331 16.16 -23.61 -22.53
N PRO A 332 17.42 -23.73 -22.11
CA PRO A 332 17.78 -24.65 -21.03
C PRO A 332 17.02 -24.26 -19.76
N VAL A 333 16.48 -25.26 -19.07
CA VAL A 333 15.83 -25.06 -17.76
C VAL A 333 16.88 -24.52 -16.79
N LEU A 334 16.77 -23.25 -16.42
CA LEU A 334 17.65 -22.63 -15.46
C LEU A 334 17.40 -23.25 -14.07
N GLU A 335 18.46 -23.67 -13.38
CA GLU A 335 18.35 -24.30 -12.06
C GLU A 335 17.89 -23.30 -10.97
N GLU A 336 17.92 -22.01 -11.26
CA GLU A 336 17.34 -20.93 -10.43
C GLU A 336 16.03 -20.40 -11.02
N GLY A 337 14.88 -20.86 -10.52
CA GLY A 337 13.60 -20.14 -10.68
C GLY A 337 12.95 -20.17 -12.08
N GLY A 338 13.16 -21.23 -12.86
CA GLY A 338 12.30 -21.57 -14.01
C GLY A 338 12.59 -20.86 -15.33
N GLU A 339 11.70 -21.06 -16.32
CA GLU A 339 11.85 -20.59 -17.72
C GLU A 339 12.02 -19.06 -17.87
N LEU A 340 11.77 -18.29 -16.80
CA LEU A 340 11.62 -16.83 -16.82
C LEU A 340 12.89 -16.06 -16.44
N GLY A 341 14.01 -16.72 -16.14
CA GLY A 341 15.31 -16.08 -15.90
C GLY A 341 15.39 -15.31 -14.57
N GLU A 342 16.20 -14.25 -14.53
CA GLU A 342 16.21 -13.31 -13.39
C GLU A 342 15.02 -12.32 -13.46
N PRO A 343 14.55 -11.78 -12.33
CA PRO A 343 13.56 -10.69 -12.32
C PRO A 343 13.99 -9.47 -13.17
N ALA A 344 13.04 -8.93 -13.93
CA ALA A 344 13.19 -7.71 -14.71
C ALA A 344 12.73 -6.44 -13.97
N LEU A 345 11.99 -6.59 -12.86
CA LEU A 345 11.57 -5.50 -11.98
C LEU A 345 11.70 -5.95 -10.51
N VAL A 346 12.25 -5.07 -9.65
CA VAL A 346 12.28 -5.25 -8.20
C VAL A 346 11.65 -4.04 -7.52
N VAL A 347 10.63 -4.31 -6.71
CA VAL A 347 9.85 -3.30 -5.97
C VAL A 347 9.67 -3.70 -4.52
N GLY A 348 9.55 -2.72 -3.63
CA GLY A 348 9.23 -2.95 -2.22
C GLY A 348 7.81 -2.52 -1.87
N ILE A 349 7.17 -3.21 -0.94
CA ILE A 349 5.98 -2.68 -0.26
C ILE A 349 6.44 -1.52 0.63
N GLU A 350 5.93 -0.32 0.38
CA GLU A 350 6.13 0.82 1.26
C GLU A 350 5.33 0.59 2.55
N PHE A 351 4.02 0.34 2.40
CA PHE A 351 3.10 0.26 3.52
C PHE A 351 1.99 -0.75 3.26
N ASP A 352 1.67 -1.57 4.26
CA ASP A 352 0.48 -2.42 4.31
C ASP A 352 -0.37 -2.03 5.52
N SER A 353 -1.41 -1.25 5.30
CA SER A 353 -2.31 -0.81 6.37
C SER A 353 -3.19 -1.93 6.91
N ILE A 354 -3.45 -2.97 6.10
CA ILE A 354 -4.36 -4.09 6.38
C ILE A 354 -3.69 -5.11 7.31
N MET A 355 -2.36 -5.22 7.24
CA MET A 355 -1.53 -5.92 8.23
C MET A 355 -1.70 -5.31 9.63
N TYR A 356 -1.70 -3.98 9.75
CA TYR A 356 -1.79 -3.29 11.03
C TYR A 356 -3.22 -2.93 11.47
N GLY A 357 -4.23 -3.17 10.62
CA GLY A 357 -5.63 -2.80 10.87
C GLY A 357 -5.87 -1.29 10.86
N TRP A 358 -5.06 -0.54 10.12
CA TRP A 358 -5.12 0.92 10.02
C TRP A 358 -5.97 1.37 8.84
N ASP A 359 -6.70 2.47 9.05
CA ASP A 359 -7.44 3.16 8.00
C ASP A 359 -6.47 3.96 7.12
N TRP A 360 -6.17 3.43 5.93
CA TRP A 360 -5.20 4.01 5.00
C TRP A 360 -5.57 5.44 4.58
N THR A 361 -6.87 5.74 4.49
CA THR A 361 -7.39 7.07 4.13
C THR A 361 -7.01 8.16 5.13
N LYS A 362 -6.62 7.78 6.36
CA LYS A 362 -6.30 8.71 7.46
C LYS A 362 -4.80 8.86 7.74
N ILE A 363 -3.95 7.96 7.25
CA ILE A 363 -2.51 7.93 7.56
C ILE A 363 -1.63 8.60 6.48
N GLY A 364 -2.22 9.10 5.39
CA GLY A 364 -1.51 9.86 4.36
C GLY A 364 -0.76 9.01 3.33
N VAL A 365 -1.24 7.79 3.08
CA VAL A 365 -0.87 6.95 1.94
C VAL A 365 -2.00 6.98 0.90
N SER A 366 -1.66 6.68 -0.35
CA SER A 366 -2.59 6.64 -1.48
C SER A 366 -3.35 5.32 -1.60
N ARG A 367 -2.75 4.19 -1.22
CA ARG A 367 -3.34 2.85 -1.33
C ARG A 367 -3.20 2.08 -0.03
N ALA A 368 -4.11 1.13 0.23
CA ALA A 368 -4.09 0.31 1.45
C ALA A 368 -2.84 -0.57 1.56
N VAL A 369 -2.38 -1.10 0.41
CA VAL A 369 -1.05 -1.71 0.26
C VAL A 369 -0.35 -0.93 -0.85
N GLN A 370 0.61 -0.09 -0.47
CA GLN A 370 1.32 0.84 -1.35
C GLN A 370 2.72 0.32 -1.67
N ILE A 371 3.15 0.51 -2.92
CA ILE A 371 4.49 0.16 -3.41
C ILE A 371 5.42 1.37 -3.29
N THR A 372 6.63 1.13 -2.79
CA THR A 372 7.72 2.09 -2.71
C THR A 372 8.04 2.68 -4.09
N GLN A 373 8.07 4.01 -4.16
CA GLN A 373 8.42 4.80 -5.34
C GLN A 373 9.80 5.49 -5.22
N TRP A 374 10.37 5.55 -4.02
CA TRP A 374 11.69 6.17 -3.75
C TRP A 374 12.89 5.25 -3.97
N THR A 375 12.69 3.94 -4.14
CA THR A 375 13.74 3.03 -4.65
C THR A 375 13.10 1.93 -5.48
N MET A 376 13.59 1.74 -6.70
CA MET A 376 13.11 0.75 -7.67
C MET A 376 14.30 0.25 -8.48
N MET A 377 14.29 -1.02 -8.90
CA MET A 377 15.28 -1.57 -9.82
C MET A 377 14.60 -2.21 -11.02
N ALA A 378 15.08 -1.98 -12.23
CA ALA A 378 14.49 -2.54 -13.44
C ALA A 378 15.51 -2.80 -14.57
N ARG A 379 15.15 -3.72 -15.46
CA ARG A 379 15.74 -3.86 -16.79
C ARG A 379 15.02 -2.90 -17.76
N PRO A 380 15.72 -2.31 -18.76
CA PRO A 380 15.10 -1.43 -19.76
C PRO A 380 13.84 -2.00 -20.41
N GLY A 381 12.85 -1.12 -20.64
CA GLY A 381 11.58 -1.43 -21.28
C GLY A 381 10.63 -2.33 -20.48
N HIS A 382 10.57 -2.19 -19.14
CA HIS A 382 9.56 -2.89 -18.35
C HIS A 382 8.17 -2.18 -18.47
N PRO A 383 7.07 -2.89 -18.81
CA PRO A 383 5.80 -2.26 -19.19
C PRO A 383 5.17 -1.30 -18.16
N VAL A 384 5.40 -1.53 -16.86
CA VAL A 384 4.87 -0.66 -15.78
C VAL A 384 5.28 0.80 -15.93
N PHE A 385 6.46 1.08 -16.49
CA PHE A 385 6.95 2.45 -16.64
C PHE A 385 6.25 3.18 -17.76
N LEU A 386 5.84 2.47 -18.83
CA LEU A 386 5.00 3.05 -19.87
C LEU A 386 3.57 3.32 -19.36
N ASP A 387 3.00 2.40 -18.56
CA ASP A 387 1.66 2.57 -17.94
C ASP A 387 1.62 3.80 -17.01
N VAL A 388 2.59 3.92 -16.10
CA VAL A 388 2.62 5.03 -15.13
C VAL A 388 2.93 6.38 -15.80
N VAL A 389 3.77 6.40 -16.83
CA VAL A 389 4.02 7.61 -17.63
C VAL A 389 2.74 8.04 -18.36
N GLY A 390 2.08 7.13 -19.10
CA GLY A 390 0.83 7.44 -19.80
C GLY A 390 -0.24 7.99 -18.85
N ARG A 391 -0.43 7.33 -17.70
CA ARG A 391 -1.40 7.75 -16.68
C ARG A 391 -1.08 9.11 -16.06
N ALA A 392 0.20 9.40 -15.80
CA ALA A 392 0.63 10.71 -15.33
C ALA A 392 0.41 11.83 -16.38
N LEU A 393 0.59 11.53 -17.66
CA LEU A 393 0.39 12.47 -18.77
C LEU A 393 -1.11 12.70 -19.05
N HIS A 394 -1.94 11.66 -19.13
CA HIS A 394 -3.41 11.79 -19.18
C HIS A 394 -3.96 12.56 -17.98
N LYS A 395 -3.41 12.33 -16.78
CA LYS A 395 -3.77 13.10 -15.56
C LYS A 395 -3.38 14.57 -15.69
N THR A 396 -2.23 14.89 -16.30
CA THR A 396 -1.81 16.27 -16.58
C THR A 396 -2.84 16.97 -17.48
N ILE A 397 -3.22 16.33 -18.59
CA ILE A 397 -4.24 16.85 -19.52
C ILE A 397 -5.59 17.05 -18.82
N GLN A 398 -6.01 16.08 -17.99
CA GLN A 398 -7.24 16.19 -17.20
C GLN A 398 -7.21 17.41 -16.27
N ILE A 399 -6.12 17.61 -15.53
CA ILE A 399 -5.96 18.71 -14.56
C ILE A 399 -5.92 20.07 -15.26
N GLU A 400 -5.25 20.18 -16.41
CA GLU A 400 -5.25 21.41 -17.21
C GLU A 400 -6.66 21.80 -17.68
N GLU A 401 -7.44 20.82 -18.16
CA GLU A 401 -8.82 21.02 -18.61
C GLU A 401 -9.79 21.32 -17.45
N GLU A 402 -9.62 20.68 -16.29
CA GLU A 402 -10.40 20.97 -15.09
C GLU A 402 -10.08 22.37 -14.50
N ARG A 403 -8.82 22.80 -14.58
CA ARG A 403 -8.37 24.15 -14.21
C ARG A 403 -8.95 25.20 -15.16
N ARG A 404 -8.90 24.97 -16.48
CA ARG A 404 -9.49 25.87 -17.49
C ARG A 404 -10.98 26.07 -17.25
N LYS A 405 -11.73 24.97 -17.04
CA LYS A 405 -13.15 25.03 -16.66
C LYS A 405 -13.39 25.80 -15.37
N ALA A 406 -12.52 25.62 -14.36
CA ALA A 406 -12.63 26.35 -13.10
C ALA A 406 -12.51 27.86 -13.27
N GLU A 407 -11.56 28.29 -14.08
CA GLU A 407 -11.32 29.70 -14.40
C GLU A 407 -12.51 30.32 -15.15
N GLU A 408 -13.07 29.60 -16.14
CA GLU A 408 -14.27 30.00 -16.88
C GLU A 408 -15.52 30.10 -16.00
N GLU A 409 -15.64 29.23 -14.99
CA GLU A 409 -16.70 29.23 -13.98
C GLU A 409 -16.46 30.24 -12.83
N GLY A 410 -15.28 30.85 -12.76
CA GLY A 410 -14.88 31.75 -11.67
C GLY A 410 -14.74 31.07 -10.30
N ARG A 411 -14.49 29.75 -10.27
CA ARG A 411 -14.33 28.96 -9.04
C ARG A 411 -12.86 28.69 -8.71
N GLU A 412 -12.55 28.53 -7.42
CA GLU A 412 -11.25 28.05 -6.98
C GLU A 412 -11.04 26.59 -7.45
N TYR A 413 -9.82 26.26 -7.87
CA TYR A 413 -9.38 24.90 -8.16
C TYR A 413 -8.04 24.64 -7.48
N VAL A 414 -7.93 23.47 -6.87
CA VAL A 414 -6.72 22.99 -6.21
C VAL A 414 -6.29 21.74 -6.96
N ASP A 415 -5.09 21.78 -7.55
CA ASP A 415 -4.49 20.62 -8.23
C ASP A 415 -4.54 19.36 -7.35
N GLU A 416 -4.69 18.19 -7.98
CA GLU A 416 -4.65 16.91 -7.29
C GLU A 416 -3.27 16.67 -6.62
N TRP A 417 -3.29 15.90 -5.54
CA TRP A 417 -2.11 15.61 -4.72
C TRP A 417 -1.02 14.97 -5.57
N ALA A 418 0.26 15.36 -5.38
CA ALA A 418 1.37 14.75 -6.12
C ALA A 418 1.37 13.22 -6.01
N LEU A 419 0.97 12.66 -4.85
CA LEU A 419 0.91 11.21 -4.65
C LEU A 419 -0.08 10.47 -5.56
N GLU A 420 -1.14 11.14 -6.02
CA GLU A 420 -2.14 10.58 -6.95
C GLU A 420 -1.85 10.90 -8.42
N TRP A 421 -1.07 11.95 -8.70
CA TRP A 421 -0.77 12.40 -10.06
C TRP A 421 0.44 11.68 -10.65
N THR A 422 1.58 11.74 -9.97
CA THR A 422 2.86 11.16 -10.43
C THR A 422 3.49 10.24 -9.40
N GLY A 423 3.07 10.34 -8.14
CA GLY A 423 3.69 9.68 -6.99
C GLY A 423 3.28 8.21 -6.79
N PRO A 424 3.37 7.70 -5.55
CA PRO A 424 3.26 6.27 -5.27
C PRO A 424 1.85 5.69 -5.48
N GLY A 425 0.80 6.52 -5.55
CA GLY A 425 -0.57 6.06 -5.82
C GLY A 425 -0.74 5.51 -7.22
N VAL A 426 -0.41 6.31 -8.24
CA VAL A 426 -0.46 5.88 -9.65
C VAL A 426 0.57 4.78 -9.93
N TRP A 427 1.77 4.87 -9.33
CA TRP A 427 2.78 3.81 -9.39
C TRP A 427 2.25 2.45 -8.91
N THR A 428 1.64 2.45 -7.73
CA THR A 428 1.04 1.25 -7.13
C THR A 428 -0.03 0.66 -8.04
N ASP A 429 -0.91 1.50 -8.60
CA ASP A 429 -1.94 1.03 -9.55
C ASP A 429 -1.32 0.35 -10.78
N CYS A 430 -0.23 0.88 -11.33
CA CYS A 430 0.43 0.33 -12.52
C CYS A 430 1.13 -1.01 -12.23
N VAL A 431 1.75 -1.15 -11.06
CA VAL A 431 2.34 -2.43 -10.61
C VAL A 431 1.24 -3.49 -10.44
N TYR A 432 0.12 -3.17 -9.77
CA TYR A 432 -1.01 -4.09 -9.66
C TYR A 432 -1.66 -4.41 -11.01
N ARG A 433 -1.78 -3.43 -11.92
CA ARG A 433 -2.30 -3.65 -13.28
C ARG A 433 -1.45 -4.64 -14.05
N TYR A 434 -0.12 -4.49 -14.04
CA TYR A 434 0.78 -5.43 -14.69
C TYR A 434 0.69 -6.84 -14.09
N LEU A 435 0.74 -6.96 -12.76
CA LEU A 435 0.62 -8.24 -12.05
C LEU A 435 -0.71 -8.95 -12.34
N LEU A 436 -1.82 -8.21 -12.37
CA LEU A 436 -3.14 -8.75 -12.70
C LEU A 436 -3.25 -9.13 -14.19
N ALA A 437 -2.83 -8.26 -15.11
CA ALA A 437 -2.90 -8.49 -16.55
C ALA A 437 -2.02 -9.66 -17.00
N ARG A 438 -0.77 -9.72 -16.53
CA ARG A 438 0.26 -10.62 -17.05
C ARG A 438 0.35 -11.96 -16.32
N TYR A 439 -0.08 -12.00 -15.05
CA TYR A 439 0.06 -13.16 -14.17
C TYR A 439 -1.24 -13.55 -13.44
N GLY A 440 -2.35 -12.84 -13.63
CA GLY A 440 -3.61 -13.14 -12.92
C GLY A 440 -3.44 -13.06 -11.39
N PHE A 441 -2.54 -12.18 -10.93
CA PHE A 441 -2.17 -12.04 -9.53
C PHE A 441 -3.02 -10.93 -8.91
N THR A 442 -3.98 -11.29 -8.06
CA THR A 442 -4.97 -10.32 -7.54
C THR A 442 -4.41 -9.49 -6.38
N PRO A 443 -4.96 -8.29 -6.11
CA PRO A 443 -4.42 -7.42 -5.07
C PRO A 443 -4.41 -8.03 -3.65
N GLU A 444 -5.33 -8.95 -3.33
CA GLU A 444 -5.32 -9.72 -2.09
C GLU A 444 -3.99 -10.45 -1.83
N MET A 445 -3.31 -10.88 -2.89
CA MET A 445 -2.10 -11.70 -2.79
C MET A 445 -0.86 -10.90 -2.34
N LEU A 446 -0.90 -9.56 -2.34
CA LEU A 446 0.12 -8.70 -1.70
C LEU A 446 -0.19 -8.34 -0.24
N ILE A 447 -1.37 -8.67 0.28
CA ILE A 447 -1.72 -8.38 1.67
C ILE A 447 -0.93 -9.32 2.60
N ARG A 448 -0.26 -8.73 3.61
CA ARG A 448 0.52 -9.41 4.65
C ARG A 448 1.69 -10.24 4.13
N VAL A 449 2.32 -9.81 3.04
CA VAL A 449 3.58 -10.37 2.55
C VAL A 449 4.72 -10.04 3.54
N ASP A 450 5.23 -11.08 4.22
CA ASP A 450 6.25 -10.99 5.29
C ASP A 450 7.68 -11.34 4.82
N ARG A 451 7.81 -11.81 3.57
CA ARG A 451 9.04 -12.27 2.92
C ARG A 451 9.04 -11.84 1.45
N PRO A 452 10.19 -11.84 0.76
CA PRO A 452 10.25 -11.59 -0.67
C PRO A 452 9.44 -12.64 -1.43
N ILE A 453 8.65 -12.20 -2.40
CA ILE A 453 7.92 -13.08 -3.31
C ILE A 453 8.27 -12.75 -4.76
N ARG A 454 8.28 -13.75 -5.62
CA ARG A 454 8.46 -13.59 -7.06
C ARG A 454 7.14 -13.86 -7.78
N VAL A 455 6.83 -13.06 -8.79
CA VAL A 455 5.69 -13.23 -9.69
C VAL A 455 6.18 -12.95 -11.10
N GLY A 456 6.58 -14.01 -11.81
CA GLY A 456 7.16 -13.96 -13.14
C GLY A 456 8.47 -13.18 -13.20
N ASP A 457 8.47 -12.03 -13.87
CA ASP A 457 9.63 -11.13 -13.95
C ASP A 457 9.64 -10.04 -12.85
N VAL A 458 8.68 -10.06 -11.90
CA VAL A 458 8.62 -9.10 -10.78
C VAL A 458 9.03 -9.76 -9.46
N LEU A 459 10.02 -9.18 -8.77
CA LEU A 459 10.38 -9.50 -7.39
C LEU A 459 9.81 -8.42 -6.45
N ILE A 460 9.03 -8.85 -5.47
CA ILE A 460 8.27 -7.98 -4.57
C ILE A 460 8.77 -8.18 -3.14
N LEU A 461 9.31 -7.12 -2.55
CA LEU A 461 9.96 -7.14 -1.25
C LEU A 461 8.98 -6.71 -0.14
N PRO A 462 9.07 -7.30 1.07
CA PRO A 462 8.13 -7.03 2.14
C PRO A 462 8.28 -5.62 2.72
N SER A 463 7.28 -5.20 3.51
CA SER A 463 7.27 -3.85 4.09
C SER A 463 8.53 -3.58 4.93
N LYS A 464 9.11 -2.38 4.75
CA LYS A 464 10.36 -1.87 5.35
C LYS A 464 11.66 -2.40 4.74
N THR A 465 11.63 -3.27 3.72
CA THR A 465 12.86 -3.66 3.00
C THR A 465 13.56 -2.45 2.38
N PHE A 466 12.81 -1.54 1.75
CA PHE A 466 13.32 -0.26 1.23
C PHE A 466 13.15 0.92 2.21
N ALA A 467 12.94 0.66 3.50
CA ALA A 467 12.76 1.67 4.53
C ALA A 467 13.34 1.20 5.87
N ALA A 468 14.61 0.79 5.85
CA ALA A 468 15.35 0.41 7.04
C ALA A 468 15.43 1.58 8.03
N SER A 469 15.23 1.27 9.32
CA SER A 469 15.42 2.25 10.40
C SER A 469 16.90 2.52 10.73
N GLU A 470 17.82 1.73 10.15
CA GLU A 470 19.25 1.73 10.46
C GLU A 470 20.06 1.49 9.17
N ARG A 471 21.23 2.14 9.05
CA ARG A 471 22.16 1.99 7.90
C ARG A 471 23.09 0.77 7.96
N LYS A 472 22.94 -0.08 8.97
CA LYS A 472 23.80 -1.26 9.17
C LYS A 472 23.03 -2.51 8.81
N GLU A 473 23.71 -3.48 8.19
CA GLU A 473 23.18 -4.83 8.03
C GLU A 473 22.82 -5.37 9.41
N VAL A 474 21.52 -5.57 9.63
CA VAL A 474 20.99 -6.17 10.85
C VAL A 474 21.09 -7.68 10.67
N SER A 475 21.57 -8.40 11.69
CA SER A 475 21.68 -9.87 11.61
C SER A 475 20.35 -10.52 11.17
N GLU A 476 20.45 -11.56 10.34
CA GLU A 476 19.28 -12.25 9.73
C GLU A 476 18.18 -12.59 10.74
N LYS A 477 18.56 -12.91 11.97
CA LYS A 477 17.66 -13.23 13.10
C LYS A 477 16.69 -12.11 13.48
N ASN A 478 16.96 -10.86 13.11
CA ASN A 478 16.23 -9.68 13.59
C ASN A 478 15.49 -8.91 12.49
N LYS A 479 16.03 -8.80 11.25
CA LYS A 479 15.35 -8.17 10.09
C LYS A 479 15.90 -8.74 8.74
N PRO A 480 15.51 -9.96 8.32
CA PRO A 480 16.23 -10.73 7.29
C PRO A 480 16.33 -10.10 5.89
N PHE A 481 15.42 -9.19 5.53
CA PHE A 481 15.31 -8.65 4.17
C PHE A 481 15.56 -7.13 4.10
N THR A 482 16.44 -6.59 4.93
CA THR A 482 16.71 -5.13 4.99
C THR A 482 17.66 -4.71 3.86
N ALA A 483 17.20 -3.90 2.91
CA ALA A 483 17.97 -3.55 1.70
C ALA A 483 18.41 -2.09 1.63
N ILE A 484 17.51 -1.13 1.91
CA ILE A 484 17.77 0.32 1.81
C ILE A 484 17.35 1.03 3.09
N PHE A 485 18.21 1.89 3.61
CA PHE A 485 17.87 2.91 4.60
C PHE A 485 17.30 4.15 3.88
N HIS A 486 16.29 4.77 4.49
CA HIS A 486 15.64 5.97 3.94
C HIS A 486 15.54 7.04 5.03
N GLY A 487 15.96 8.26 4.72
CA GLY A 487 16.07 9.39 5.66
C GLY A 487 14.74 10.08 5.99
N PHE A 488 13.73 9.97 5.12
CA PHE A 488 12.42 10.59 5.26
C PHE A 488 12.44 12.13 5.40
N ASN A 489 13.38 12.80 4.72
CA ASN A 489 13.54 14.26 4.79
C ASN A 489 12.31 15.02 4.26
N GLY A 490 11.53 14.43 3.34
CA GLY A 490 10.23 14.97 2.91
C GLY A 490 10.28 16.35 2.25
N ARG A 491 11.40 16.70 1.61
CA ARG A 491 11.74 18.06 1.13
C ARG A 491 10.67 18.69 0.22
N TRP A 492 9.94 17.87 -0.54
CA TRP A 492 8.87 18.31 -1.46
C TRP A 492 7.59 18.81 -0.78
N ARG A 493 7.30 18.40 0.46
CA ARG A 493 5.98 18.62 1.12
C ARG A 493 5.63 20.10 1.32
N GLY A 494 6.63 20.98 1.36
CA GLY A 494 6.44 22.43 1.52
C GLY A 494 5.94 23.15 0.25
N GLU A 495 6.09 22.55 -0.93
CA GLU A 495 5.72 23.17 -2.21
C GLU A 495 4.30 22.74 -2.67
N ASP A 496 3.84 21.55 -2.30
CA ASP A 496 2.55 20.96 -2.73
C ASP A 496 1.28 21.72 -2.22
N PRO A 497 0.33 22.10 -3.11
CA PRO A 497 -0.87 22.85 -2.75
C PRO A 497 -1.91 22.03 -1.98
N THR A 498 -2.08 20.74 -2.31
CA THR A 498 -2.99 19.85 -1.56
C THR A 498 -2.50 19.65 -0.14
N VAL A 499 -1.19 19.46 0.07
CA VAL A 499 -0.57 19.36 1.41
C VAL A 499 -0.79 20.65 2.21
N LYS A 500 -0.61 21.83 1.58
CA LYS A 500 -0.93 23.12 2.20
C LYS A 500 -2.40 23.19 2.62
N LYS A 501 -3.34 22.79 1.75
CA LYS A 501 -4.77 22.81 2.04
C LYS A 501 -5.17 21.84 3.15
N ILE A 502 -4.63 20.62 3.14
CA ILE A 502 -4.82 19.63 4.21
C ILE A 502 -4.33 20.18 5.56
N ASN A 503 -3.18 20.86 5.59
CA ASN A 503 -2.64 21.44 6.81
C ASN A 503 -3.48 22.63 7.31
N GLU A 504 -4.03 23.45 6.42
CA GLU A 504 -5.01 24.50 6.77
C GLU A 504 -6.29 23.90 7.36
N LEU A 505 -6.88 22.89 6.71
CA LEU A 505 -8.09 22.22 7.18
C LEU A 505 -7.90 21.56 8.54
N LYS A 506 -6.78 20.85 8.76
CA LYS A 506 -6.42 20.27 10.07
C LYS A 506 -6.27 21.31 11.17
N LYS A 507 -5.79 22.52 10.84
CA LYS A 507 -5.72 23.63 11.79
C LYS A 507 -7.12 24.12 12.18
N ILE A 508 -8.01 24.30 11.20
CA ILE A 508 -9.41 24.71 11.43
C ILE A 508 -10.16 23.65 12.25
N GLU A 509 -9.99 22.37 11.94
CA GLU A 509 -10.57 21.25 12.69
C GLU A 509 -10.10 21.24 14.15
N LYS A 510 -8.79 21.38 14.38
CA LYS A 510 -8.24 21.48 15.73
C LYS A 510 -8.75 22.70 16.50
N GLU A 511 -8.84 23.87 15.86
CA GLU A 511 -9.41 25.08 16.47
C GLU A 511 -10.89 24.90 16.84
N LYS A 512 -11.65 24.14 16.04
CA LYS A 512 -13.03 23.75 16.31
C LYS A 512 -13.13 22.75 17.48
N GLU A 513 -12.30 21.70 17.52
CA GLU A 513 -12.22 20.77 18.65
C GLU A 513 -11.84 21.48 19.97
N GLU A 514 -10.85 22.38 19.94
CA GLU A 514 -10.46 23.17 21.11
C GLU A 514 -11.59 24.10 21.58
N LYS A 515 -12.41 24.63 20.65
CA LYS A 515 -13.59 25.44 20.97
C LYS A 515 -14.71 24.60 21.58
N GLU A 516 -15.07 23.48 20.96
CA GLU A 516 -16.08 22.54 21.48
C GLU A 516 -15.70 22.02 22.88
N LYS A 517 -14.41 21.74 23.11
CA LYS A 517 -13.87 21.36 24.42
C LYS A 517 -14.02 22.47 25.46
N LYS A 518 -13.71 23.73 25.11
CA LYS A 518 -13.91 24.89 26.00
C LYS A 518 -15.39 25.13 26.32
N GLU A 519 -16.27 25.04 25.33
CA GLU A 519 -17.72 25.18 25.54
C GLU A 519 -18.27 24.08 26.46
N LYS A 520 -17.77 22.84 26.32
CA LYS A 520 -18.09 21.74 27.23
C LYS A 520 -17.58 21.97 28.66
N GLU A 521 -16.31 22.37 28.82
CA GLU A 521 -15.71 22.69 30.12
C GLU A 521 -16.45 23.85 30.82
N GLU A 522 -16.87 24.88 30.08
CA GLU A 522 -17.66 25.99 30.62
C GLU A 522 -19.07 25.55 31.03
N LYS A 523 -19.71 24.64 30.28
CA LYS A 523 -21.02 24.08 30.63
C LYS A 523 -20.93 23.21 31.89
N GLU A 524 -19.95 22.31 31.96
CA GLU A 524 -19.70 21.47 33.14
C GLU A 524 -19.42 22.33 34.38
N LYS A 525 -18.66 23.42 34.24
CA LYS A 525 -18.43 24.38 35.32
C LYS A 525 -19.71 25.08 35.79
N LYS A 526 -20.57 25.54 34.87
CA LYS A 526 -21.87 26.14 35.21
C LYS A 526 -22.80 25.16 35.91
N GLU A 527 -22.89 23.91 35.44
CA GLU A 527 -23.67 22.85 36.10
C GLU A 527 -23.14 22.55 37.51
N GLN A 528 -21.82 22.62 37.73
CA GLN A 528 -21.21 22.44 39.05
C GLN A 528 -21.46 23.63 39.99
N GLU A 529 -21.32 24.88 39.50
CA GLU A 529 -21.66 26.09 40.26
C GLU A 529 -23.15 26.12 40.67
N GLU A 530 -24.04 25.66 39.79
CA GLU A 530 -25.47 25.57 40.07
C GLU A 530 -25.78 24.46 41.11
N LYS A 531 -25.14 23.29 41.03
CA LYS A 531 -25.25 22.25 42.06
C LYS A 531 -24.75 22.73 43.43
N GLU A 532 -23.60 23.38 43.48
CA GLU A 532 -23.09 23.96 44.73
C GLU A 532 -24.03 25.02 45.33
N LYS A 533 -24.71 25.81 44.48
CA LYS A 533 -25.71 26.78 44.92
C LYS A 533 -26.93 26.07 45.53
N GLN A 534 -27.45 25.05 44.85
CA GLN A 534 -28.58 24.25 45.33
C GLN A 534 -28.26 23.52 46.65
N GLU A 535 -27.05 22.97 46.81
CA GLU A 535 -26.60 22.36 48.07
C GLU A 535 -26.49 23.38 49.20
N LYS A 536 -25.96 24.59 48.94
CA LYS A 536 -25.89 25.67 49.94
C LYS A 536 -27.28 26.16 50.36
N GLU A 537 -28.21 26.30 49.42
CA GLU A 537 -29.62 26.67 49.69
C GLU A 537 -30.33 25.57 50.50
N LYS A 538 -30.15 24.30 50.16
CA LYS A 538 -30.69 23.16 50.93
C LYS A 538 -30.13 23.12 52.36
N ALA A 539 -28.82 23.25 52.52
CA ALA A 539 -28.18 23.25 53.84
C ALA A 539 -28.63 24.44 54.71
N ALA A 540 -28.85 25.62 54.10
CA ALA A 540 -29.41 26.78 54.80
C ALA A 540 -30.87 26.54 55.24
N ALA A 541 -31.69 25.91 54.39
CA ALA A 541 -33.07 25.54 54.73
C ALA A 541 -33.14 24.49 55.85
N GLU A 542 -32.28 23.46 55.82
CA GLU A 542 -32.16 22.45 56.88
C GLU A 542 -31.71 23.07 58.21
N ALA A 543 -30.73 23.99 58.18
CA ALA A 543 -30.27 24.72 59.37
C ALA A 543 -31.37 25.64 59.95
N ALA A 544 -32.15 26.32 59.10
CA ALA A 544 -33.28 27.14 59.52
C ALA A 544 -34.40 26.30 60.15
N ALA A 545 -34.72 25.14 59.58
CA ALA A 545 -35.70 24.20 60.13
C ALA A 545 -35.26 23.66 61.51
N ALA A 546 -33.98 23.27 61.65
CA ALA A 546 -33.42 22.82 62.91
C ALA A 546 -33.43 23.93 64.00
N ALA A 547 -33.14 25.17 63.61
CA ALA A 547 -33.21 26.32 64.52
C ALA A 547 -34.65 26.61 64.98
N ALA A 548 -35.63 26.55 64.07
CA ALA A 548 -37.05 26.71 64.41
C ALA A 548 -37.54 25.59 65.35
N GLN A 549 -37.11 24.35 65.13
CA GLN A 549 -37.45 23.21 65.98
C GLN A 549 -36.84 23.35 67.39
N ALA A 550 -35.58 23.77 67.49
CA ALA A 550 -34.93 24.04 68.77
C ALA A 550 -35.58 25.21 69.54
N GLN A 551 -36.06 26.24 68.84
CA GLN A 551 -36.82 27.33 69.46
C GLN A 551 -38.17 26.84 69.99
N ALA A 552 -38.88 25.99 69.23
CA ALA A 552 -40.15 25.41 69.69
C ALA A 552 -39.97 24.55 70.96
N GLU A 553 -38.91 23.75 71.06
CA GLU A 553 -38.58 22.99 72.29
C GLU A 553 -38.25 23.89 73.50
N LEU A 554 -37.62 25.05 73.26
CA LEU A 554 -37.35 26.05 74.30
C LEU A 554 -38.63 26.73 74.76
N ASP A 555 -39.51 27.10 73.83
CA ASP A 555 -40.80 27.72 74.13
C ASP A 555 -41.74 26.76 74.88
N GLU A 556 -41.75 25.48 74.50
CA GLU A 556 -42.50 24.42 75.22
C GLU A 556 -41.98 24.22 76.65
N LYS A 557 -40.65 24.17 76.85
CA LYS A 557 -40.05 24.13 78.19
C LYS A 557 -40.41 25.35 79.02
N ALA A 558 -40.34 26.55 78.43
CA ALA A 558 -40.69 27.79 79.12
C ALA A 558 -42.19 27.84 79.49
N ALA A 559 -43.07 27.28 78.65
CA ALA A 559 -44.49 27.14 78.97
C ALA A 559 -44.73 26.13 80.11
N ALA A 560 -44.07 24.97 80.07
CA ALA A 560 -44.15 23.97 81.13
C ALA A 560 -43.62 24.50 82.49
N GLU A 561 -42.54 25.27 82.48
CA GLU A 561 -41.97 25.88 83.69
C GLU A 561 -42.87 26.98 84.27
N ARG A 562 -43.57 27.77 83.43
CA ARG A 562 -44.62 28.70 83.88
C ARG A 562 -45.76 27.96 84.56
N MET A 563 -46.34 26.94 83.91
CA MET A 563 -47.43 26.15 84.50
C MET A 563 -47.00 25.48 85.82
N ALA A 564 -45.76 24.98 85.91
CA ALA A 564 -45.24 24.40 87.15
C ALA A 564 -45.06 25.44 88.28
N ASN A 565 -44.77 26.70 87.97
CA ASN A 565 -44.70 27.78 88.95
C ASN A 565 -46.10 28.27 89.36
N GLU A 566 -47.04 28.40 88.42
CA GLU A 566 -48.45 28.71 88.69
C GLU A 566 -49.09 27.65 89.59
N GLU A 567 -48.84 26.36 89.31
CA GLU A 567 -49.30 25.23 90.12
C GLU A 567 -48.73 25.26 91.55
N LYS A 568 -47.42 25.56 91.71
CA LYS A 568 -46.79 25.76 93.03
C LYS A 568 -47.39 26.93 93.79
N GLU A 569 -47.63 28.05 93.13
CA GLU A 569 -48.24 29.23 93.74
C GLU A 569 -49.69 28.96 94.17
N ARG A 570 -50.44 28.21 93.36
CA ARG A 570 -51.79 27.74 93.67
C ARG A 570 -51.81 26.81 94.89
N GLN A 571 -50.89 25.85 94.96
CA GLN A 571 -50.72 24.96 96.12
C GLN A 571 -50.31 25.72 97.38
N ARG A 572 -49.44 26.73 97.26
CA ARG A 572 -49.07 27.63 98.37
C ARG A 572 -50.27 28.41 98.88
N LEU A 573 -51.07 29.01 98.00
CA LEU A 573 -52.29 29.73 98.38
C LEU A 573 -53.32 28.82 99.03
N GLU A 574 -53.45 27.56 98.58
CA GLU A 574 -54.32 26.58 99.24
C GLU A 574 -53.80 26.18 100.63
N ALA A 575 -52.48 26.03 100.80
CA ALA A 575 -51.86 25.77 102.10
C ALA A 575 -52.01 26.96 103.07
N GLU A 576 -51.83 28.20 102.58
CA GLU A 576 -52.12 29.43 103.34
C GLU A 576 -53.60 29.51 103.74
N ARG A 577 -54.52 29.12 102.85
CA ARG A 577 -55.97 29.06 103.16
C ARG A 577 -56.29 28.01 104.24
N LYS A 578 -55.75 26.79 104.13
CA LYS A 578 -55.92 25.73 105.15
C LYS A 578 -55.33 26.15 106.51
N ALA A 579 -54.18 26.82 106.51
CA ALA A 579 -53.58 27.37 107.73
C ALA A 579 -54.43 28.51 108.35
N ALA A 580 -55.14 29.29 107.53
CA ALA A 580 -56.08 30.31 108.00
C ALA A 580 -57.39 29.68 108.54
N GLU A 581 -57.93 28.67 107.86
CA GLU A 581 -59.08 27.86 108.32
C GLU A 581 -58.76 27.19 109.67
N GLN A 582 -57.56 26.62 109.83
CA GLN A 582 -57.14 25.99 111.08
C GLN A 582 -56.94 27.00 112.22
N LYS A 583 -56.37 28.19 111.95
CA LYS A 583 -56.30 29.29 112.93
C LYS A 583 -57.68 29.87 113.31
N LEU A 584 -58.71 29.62 112.52
CA LEU A 584 -60.09 29.96 112.87
C LEU A 584 -60.67 28.91 113.81
N ALA A 585 -60.46 27.62 113.52
CA ALA A 585 -60.86 26.52 114.42
C ALA A 585 -60.18 26.59 115.80
N ASP A 586 -58.87 26.89 115.85
CA ASP A 586 -58.12 27.06 117.10
C ASP A 586 -58.61 28.27 117.94
N LYS A 587 -59.31 29.24 117.31
CA LYS A 587 -59.91 30.38 118.02
C LYS A 587 -61.25 30.05 118.68
N ASP A 588 -62.04 29.18 118.08
CA ASP A 588 -63.34 28.75 118.65
C ASP A 588 -63.13 27.81 119.84
N ASP A 589 -62.10 26.95 119.81
CA ASP A 589 -61.76 26.06 120.94
C ASP A 589 -61.19 26.86 122.15
N ALA A 590 -60.52 27.99 121.88
CA ALA A 590 -60.06 28.94 122.90
C ALA A 590 -61.16 29.82 123.51
N ALA A 591 -62.38 29.82 122.94
CA ALA A 591 -63.55 30.51 123.50
C ALA A 591 -64.42 29.60 124.41
N THR A 592 -64.05 28.31 124.53
CA THR A 592 -64.84 27.27 125.22
C THR A 592 -64.12 26.70 126.46
N ARG A 593 -63.08 27.38 126.96
CA ARG A 593 -62.38 27.12 128.23
C ARG A 593 -62.20 28.39 129.04
#